data_AF-A0A7W4K1Y8-F1
#
_entry.id   AF-A0A7W4K1Y8-F1
#
_cell.length_a   1.000
_cell.length_b   1.000
_cell.length_c   1.000
_cell.angle_alpha   90.00
_cell.angle_beta   90.00
_cell.angle_gamma   90.00
#
_symmetry.space_group_name_H-M   'P 1'
#
loop_
_entity.id
_entity.type
_entity.pdbx_description
1 polymer ?
#
loop_
_entity_poly.entity_id
_entity_poly.type
_entity_poly.pdbx_seq_one_letter_code
_entity_poly.pdbx_strand_id
1 'polypeptide(L)' 'MTTRHDHIQMLRAELTSFHLSRRERRQIERELKQACAQFAAERHDKTTPA' A
#
# COMPACT_ATOMS: atom_id res chain seq x y z
N MET A 1 1.21 5.39 -16.34
CA MET A 1 1.53 4.15 -15.60
C MET A 1 1.53 4.50 -14.13
N THR A 2 0.61 3.96 -13.34
CA THR A 2 0.57 4.21 -11.89
C THR A 2 1.73 3.46 -11.23
N THR A 3 2.53 4.17 -10.45
CA THR A 3 3.65 3.54 -9.72
C THR A 3 3.13 2.77 -8.51
N ARG A 4 3.90 1.82 -7.97
CA ARG A 4 3.58 1.16 -6.69
C ARG A 4 3.33 2.18 -5.56
N HIS A 5 4.01 3.32 -5.62
CA HIS A 5 3.80 4.41 -4.68
C HIS A 5 2.41 5.05 -4.85
N ASP A 6 1.98 5.33 -6.09
CA ASP A 6 0.63 5.85 -6.38
C ASP A 6 -0.45 4.89 -5.91
N HIS A 7 -0.24 3.58 -6.09
CA HIS A 7 -1.16 2.56 -5.61
C HIS A 7 -1.31 2.59 -4.08
N ILE A 8 -0.20 2.74 -3.33
CA ILE A 8 -0.26 2.90 -1.87
C ILE A 8 -1.02 4.18 -1.49
N GLN A 9 -0.81 5.29 -2.20
CA GLN A 9 -1.51 6.54 -1.92
C GLN A 9 -3.01 6.45 -2.22
N MET A 10 -3.39 5.71 -3.27
CA MET A 10 -4.78 5.44 -3.60
C MET A 10 -5.48 4.62 -2.51
N LEU A 11 -4.84 3.54 -2.02
CA LEU A 11 -5.37 2.72 -0.92
C LEU A 11 -5.51 3.53 0.38
N ARG A 12 -4.60 4.47 0.64
CA ARG A 12 -4.71 5.40 1.79
C ARG A 12 -5.91 6.34 1.64
N ALA A 13 -6.13 6.89 0.45
CA ALA A 13 -7.27 7.75 0.16
C ALA A 13 -8.60 6.99 0.28
N GLU A 14 -8.64 5.74 -0.18
CA GLU A 14 -9.81 4.88 0.01
C GLU A 14 -10.08 4.61 1.48
N LEU A 15 -9.07 4.32 2.32
CA LEU A 15 -9.26 4.15 3.76
C LEU A 15 -9.79 5.39 4.48
N THR A 16 -9.55 6.58 3.94
CA THR A 16 -10.14 7.82 4.47
C THR A 16 -11.59 8.04 4.04
N SER A 17 -12.11 7.24 3.09
CA SER A 17 -13.49 7.33 2.66
C SER A 17 -14.45 6.76 3.71
N PHE A 18 -15.45 7.54 4.07
CA PHE A 18 -16.40 7.22 5.15
C PHE A 18 -17.43 6.12 4.77
N HIS A 19 -17.44 5.69 3.52
CA HIS A 19 -18.42 4.75 2.96
C HIS A 19 -17.98 3.29 3.03
N LEU A 20 -16.78 3.02 3.54
CA LEU A 20 -16.26 1.65 3.63
C LEU A 20 -16.94 0.85 4.73
N SER A 21 -17.42 -0.34 4.37
CA SER A 21 -17.79 -1.34 5.37
C SER A 21 -16.56 -1.82 6.14
N ARG A 22 -16.78 -2.37 7.35
CA ARG A 22 -15.70 -2.95 8.16
C ARG A 22 -14.93 -4.07 7.45
N ARG A 23 -15.56 -4.76 6.49
CA ARG A 23 -14.93 -5.82 5.71
C ARG A 23 -14.05 -5.24 4.61
N GLU A 24 -14.55 -4.26 3.86
CA GLU A 24 -13.79 -3.57 2.82
C GLU A 24 -12.60 -2.85 3.42
N ARG A 25 -12.79 -2.16 4.56
CA ARG A 25 -11.70 -1.52 5.30
C ARG A 25 -10.58 -2.51 5.65
N ARG A 26 -10.92 -3.70 6.16
CA ARG A 26 -9.92 -4.73 6.49
C ARG A 26 -9.23 -5.29 5.25
N GLN A 27 -9.93 -5.38 4.12
CA GLN A 27 -9.34 -5.82 2.86
C GLN A 27 -8.32 -4.80 2.37
N ILE A 28 -8.69 -3.52 2.34
CA ILE A 28 -7.81 -2.43 1.92
C ILE A 28 -6.62 -2.28 2.89
N GLU A 29 -6.82 -2.43 4.21
CA GLU A 29 -5.72 -2.43 5.18
C GLU A 29 -4.73 -3.59 4.96
N ARG A 30 -5.21 -4.79 4.63
CA ARG A 30 -4.34 -5.93 4.29
C ARG A 30 -3.56 -5.68 3.02
N GLU A 31 -4.22 -5.17 2.00
CA GLU A 31 -3.64 -4.87 0.70
C GLU A 31 -2.59 -3.75 0.81
N LEU A 32 -2.89 -2.70 1.56
CA LEU A 32 -1.95 -1.62 1.88
C LEU A 32 -0.74 -2.14 2.66
N LYS A 33 -0.93 -3.04 3.64
CA LYS A 33 0.18 -3.64 4.38
C LYS A 33 1.09 -4.45 3.47
N GLN A 34 0.52 -5.24 2.55
CA GLN A 34 1.30 -6.01 1.57
C GLN A 34 2.02 -5.11 0.57
N ALA A 35 1.34 -4.10 0.02
CA ALA A 35 1.93 -3.15 -0.90
C ALA A 35 3.08 -2.37 -0.26
N CYS A 36 2.91 -1.91 0.99
CA CYS A 36 3.98 -1.28 1.76
C CYS A 36 5.15 -2.23 2.03
N ALA A 37 4.90 -3.49 2.36
CA ALA A 37 5.97 -4.47 2.58
C ALA A 37 6.77 -4.75 1.29
N GLN A 38 6.08 -4.89 0.15
CA GLN A 38 6.73 -5.05 -1.16
C GLN A 38 7.50 -3.80 -1.56
N PHE A 39 6.94 -2.61 -1.34
CA PHE A 39 7.62 -1.35 -1.62
C PHE A 39 8.85 -1.16 -0.74
N ALA A 40 8.76 -1.51 0.55
CA ALA A 40 9.90 -1.50 1.46
C ALA A 40 10.98 -2.50 1.01
N ALA A 41 10.61 -3.73 0.65
CA ALA A 41 11.53 -4.74 0.15
C ALA A 41 12.23 -4.30 -1.15
N GLU A 42 11.49 -3.75 -2.11
CA GLU A 42 12.03 -3.24 -3.38
C GLU A 42 12.95 -2.03 -3.17
N ARG A 43 12.65 -1.18 -2.19
CA ARG A 43 13.54 -0.07 -1.79
C ARG A 43 14.79 -0.57 -1.06
N HIS A 44 14.68 -1.62 -0.25
CA HIS A 44 15.80 -2.20 0.48
C HIS A 44 16.76 -2.97 -0.44
N ASP A 45 16.21 -3.68 -1.43
CA ASP A 45 16.99 -4.37 -2.47
C ASP A 45 17.85 -3.38 -3.29
N LYS A 46 17.30 -2.20 -3.56
CA LYS A 46 18.04 -1.10 -4.20
C LYS A 46 19.05 -0.38 -3.29
N THR A 47 19.09 -0.68 -2.00
CA THR A 47 19.96 -0.02 -0.99
C THR A 47 20.88 -1.01 -0.28
N THR A 48 21.20 -2.15 -0.89
CA THR A 48 22.34 -2.96 -0.47
C THR A 48 23.47 -2.87 -1.49
N PRO A 49 24.31 -1.81 -1.48
CA PRO A 49 25.70 -1.98 -1.83
C PRO A 49 26.45 -2.53 -0.60
N ALA A 50 27.21 -3.61 -0.84
CA ALA A 50 28.16 -4.29 0.04
C ALA A 50 27.61 -5.36 0.99
#